data_AF-A0A536RXN3-F1
#
_entry.id   AF-A0A536RXN3-F1
#
_cell.length_a   1.000
_cell.length_b   1.000
_cell.length_c   1.000
_cell.angle_alpha   90.00
_cell.angle_beta   90.00
_cell.angle_gamma   90.00
#
_symmetry.space_group_name_H-M   'P 1'
#
loop_
_entity.id
_entity.type
_entity.pdbx_description
1 polymer ?
#
loop_
_entity_poly.entity_id
_entity_poly.type
_entity_poly.pdbx_seq_one_letter_code
_entity_poly.pdbx_strand_id
1 'polypeptide(L)'
;MKEMKMLDLDRIDLSELCHAFEDHSDLMSWWLDPKTGEIHVSGDSMWDGETVDEDFEPPAGFRRIEPLDSREGYADLADFTARVRDPKQREILERAIAGRGAFRRFKDALLEYPDLRAAWFKFHDARLERRAIEWLRDAGLVDEKAAERALAGRPDPEIPEGAGPFDARAIAHAVAVDLRAIYRSRLRKVVLFGSWARGDAHPESDIDLLVVLDHVDDQVAEIKRMGEILYRHSLDNDTLVSALPVSEAEFARPTWPALIRARAEGLAIG
;
A
#
# COMPACT_ATOMS: atom_id res chain seq x y z
N MET A 1 7.53 45.51 18.12
CA MET A 1 7.72 44.13 17.62
C MET A 1 7.01 44.07 16.27
N LYS A 2 7.75 43.82 15.19
CA LYS A 2 7.15 43.70 13.85
C LYS A 2 6.38 42.38 13.84
N GLU A 3 5.08 42.42 13.59
CA GLU A 3 4.28 41.22 13.29
C GLU A 3 5.00 40.46 12.17
N MET A 4 5.45 39.24 12.46
CA MET A 4 5.93 38.33 11.43
C MET A 4 4.72 37.96 10.59
N LYS A 5 4.72 38.41 9.33
CA LYS A 5 3.67 38.05 8.39
C LYS A 5 3.75 36.53 8.19
N MET A 6 2.71 35.81 8.58
CA MET A 6 2.65 34.37 8.43
C MET A 6 2.63 34.01 6.94
N LEU A 7 3.33 32.94 6.59
CA LEU A 7 3.35 32.37 5.26
C LEU A 7 2.02 31.70 4.95
N ASP A 8 1.66 31.74 3.68
CA ASP A 8 0.60 30.91 3.13
C ASP A 8 1.19 29.51 2.86
N LEU A 9 0.54 28.47 3.38
CA LEU A 9 1.04 27.09 3.26
C LEU A 9 1.17 26.66 1.80
N ASP A 10 0.28 27.14 0.93
CA ASP A 10 0.27 26.82 -0.50
C ASP A 10 1.46 27.41 -1.27
N ARG A 11 2.25 28.29 -0.63
CA ARG A 11 3.46 28.88 -1.22
C ARG A 11 4.75 28.14 -0.83
N ILE A 12 4.64 27.13 0.02
CA ILE A 12 5.78 26.35 0.50
C ILE A 12 5.78 25.02 -0.24
N ASP A 13 6.91 24.68 -0.84
CA ASP A 13 7.08 23.35 -1.44
C ASP A 13 7.25 22.31 -0.33
N LEU A 14 6.14 21.63 0.01
CA LEU A 14 6.16 20.57 1.02
C LEU A 14 6.98 19.36 0.57
N SER A 15 7.09 19.10 -0.74
CA SER A 15 7.88 17.99 -1.26
C SER A 15 9.36 18.24 -1.02
N GLU A 16 9.85 19.44 -1.29
CA GLU A 16 11.23 19.83 -1.02
C GLU A 16 11.54 19.86 0.48
N LEU A 17 10.60 20.33 1.31
CA LEU A 17 10.74 20.28 2.77
C LEU A 17 10.82 18.83 3.29
N CYS A 18 10.00 17.93 2.75
CA CYS A 18 10.06 16.50 3.10
C CYS A 18 11.39 15.89 2.68
N HIS A 19 11.95 16.28 1.53
CA HIS A 19 13.27 15.81 1.11
C HIS A 19 14.36 16.25 2.09
N ALA A 20 14.36 17.54 2.47
CA ALA A 20 15.31 18.09 3.44
C ALA A 20 15.25 17.36 4.80
N PHE A 21 14.07 16.92 5.22
CA PHE A 21 13.88 16.10 6.42
C PHE A 21 14.48 14.70 6.33
N GLU A 22 14.57 14.11 5.14
CA GLU A 22 15.13 12.78 4.92
C GLU A 22 16.62 12.79 4.57
N ASP A 23 17.18 13.96 4.28
CA ASP A 23 18.60 14.10 3.97
C ASP A 23 19.45 14.07 5.24
N HIS A 24 19.88 12.87 5.60
CA HIS A 24 20.84 12.66 6.69
C HIS A 24 22.30 12.71 6.24
N SER A 25 22.57 13.21 5.03
CA SER A 25 23.95 13.34 4.56
C SER A 25 24.63 14.54 5.22
N ASP A 26 25.94 14.43 5.45
CA ASP A 26 26.77 15.57 5.86
C ASP A 26 27.21 16.44 4.66
N LEU A 27 26.67 16.16 3.47
CA LEU A 27 27.07 16.80 2.22
C LEU A 27 26.26 18.04 1.89
N MET A 28 25.05 18.16 2.46
CA MET A 28 24.14 19.26 2.19
C MET A 28 23.59 19.88 3.49
N SER A 29 23.17 21.13 3.38
CA SER A 29 22.51 21.89 4.44
C SER A 29 21.30 22.62 3.87
N TRP A 30 20.20 22.57 4.61
CA TRP A 30 18.89 23.04 4.14
C TRP A 30 18.36 24.17 5.02
N TRP A 31 17.84 25.23 4.39
CA TRP A 31 17.29 26.39 5.06
C TRP A 31 16.00 26.88 4.41
N LEU A 32 15.07 27.39 5.20
CA LEU A 32 13.85 28.04 4.74
C LEU A 32 13.88 29.54 5.00
N ASP A 33 13.57 30.35 3.98
CA ASP A 33 13.32 31.78 4.14
C ASP A 33 11.91 32.01 4.73
N PRO A 34 11.79 32.51 5.97
CA PRO A 34 10.49 32.73 6.62
C PRO A 34 9.64 33.83 5.96
N LYS A 35 10.19 34.60 5.00
CA LYS A 35 9.48 35.69 4.31
C LYS A 35 8.87 35.25 2.99
N THR A 36 9.56 34.37 2.26
CA THR A 36 9.13 33.91 0.92
C THR A 36 8.51 32.52 0.97
N GLY A 37 8.98 31.66 1.88
CA GLY A 37 8.67 30.23 1.91
C GLY A 37 9.60 29.38 1.04
N GLU A 38 10.61 30.00 0.40
CA GLU A 38 11.59 29.31 -0.43
C GLU A 38 12.57 28.50 0.42
N ILE A 39 12.91 27.31 -0.07
CA ILE A 39 13.90 26.43 0.52
C ILE A 39 15.20 26.59 -0.26
N HIS A 40 16.30 26.71 0.47
CA HIS A 40 17.64 26.88 -0.04
C HIS A 40 18.49 25.72 0.44
N VAL A 41 19.31 25.21 -0.47
CA VAL A 41 20.27 24.14 -0.21
C VAL A 41 21.67 24.64 -0.53
N SER A 42 22.63 24.31 0.34
CA SER A 42 24.05 24.44 0.08
C SER A 42 24.76 23.15 0.35
N GLY A 43 25.92 22.94 -0.27
CA GLY A 43 26.72 21.75 -0.03
C GLY A 43 27.68 21.41 -1.14
N ASP A 44 28.45 20.34 -0.92
CA ASP A 44 29.41 19.77 -1.88
C ASP A 44 28.76 18.59 -2.61
N SER A 45 27.63 18.85 -3.27
CA SER A 45 26.85 17.85 -4.00
C SER A 45 25.94 18.52 -5.05
N MET A 46 25.09 17.75 -5.73
CA MET A 46 24.10 18.25 -6.68
C MET A 46 22.68 18.06 -6.14
N TRP A 47 21.79 19.02 -6.41
CA TRP A 47 20.35 18.96 -6.11
C TRP A 47 19.58 19.23 -7.39
N ASP A 48 18.56 18.42 -7.67
CA ASP A 48 17.72 18.51 -8.89
C ASP A 48 18.50 18.62 -10.22
N GLY A 49 19.66 17.96 -10.29
CA GLY A 49 20.52 18.00 -11.48
C GLY A 49 21.35 19.28 -11.62
N GLU A 50 21.31 20.19 -10.65
CA GLU A 50 22.10 21.41 -10.58
C GLU A 50 23.14 21.34 -9.45
N THR A 51 24.27 22.00 -9.65
CA THR A 51 25.26 22.21 -8.57
C THR A 51 24.68 23.19 -7.57
N VAL A 52 24.67 22.83 -6.29
CA VAL A 52 24.25 23.75 -5.23
C VAL A 52 25.36 24.73 -4.88
N ASP A 53 24.97 25.90 -4.37
CA ASP A 53 25.91 26.94 -3.97
C ASP A 53 26.59 26.54 -2.67
N GLU A 54 27.85 26.10 -2.75
CA GLU A 54 28.66 25.69 -1.59
C GLU A 54 28.97 26.84 -0.63
N ASP A 55 28.98 28.08 -1.15
CA ASP A 55 29.34 29.30 -0.42
C ASP A 55 28.11 30.05 0.11
N PHE A 56 26.90 29.50 -0.03
CA PHE A 56 25.70 30.15 0.47
C PHE A 56 25.77 30.30 2.00
N GLU A 57 25.78 31.55 2.46
CA GLU A 57 25.64 31.91 3.86
C GLU A 57 24.19 32.31 4.14
N PRO A 58 23.46 31.60 5.02
CA PRO A 58 22.05 31.87 5.28
C PRO A 58 21.87 33.26 5.90
N PRO A 59 21.03 34.13 5.31
CA PRO A 59 20.74 35.43 5.89
C PRO A 59 20.12 35.33 7.28
N ALA A 60 20.31 36.40 8.07
CA ALA A 60 19.75 36.45 9.42
C ALA A 60 18.23 36.23 9.42
N GLY A 61 17.80 35.22 10.18
CA GLY A 61 16.38 34.85 10.35
C GLY A 61 15.93 33.63 9.55
N PHE A 62 16.76 33.11 8.63
CA PHE A 62 16.49 31.83 7.97
C PHE A 62 16.37 30.70 8.98
N ARG A 63 15.50 29.74 8.69
CA ARG A 63 15.26 28.58 9.56
C ARG A 63 16.01 27.38 9.02
N ARG A 64 16.93 26.83 9.81
CA ARG A 64 17.57 25.56 9.47
C ARG A 64 16.55 24.43 9.55
N ILE A 65 16.51 23.63 8.49
CA ILE A 65 15.73 22.40 8.42
C ILE A 65 16.67 21.30 8.88
N GLU A 66 16.47 20.82 10.11
CA GLU A 66 17.23 19.69 10.62
C GLU A 66 16.59 18.38 10.10
N PRO A 67 17.39 17.37 9.75
CA PRO A 67 16.87 16.07 9.37
C PRO A 67 16.06 15.46 10.53
N LEU A 68 15.09 14.60 10.18
CA LEU A 68 14.23 13.95 11.18
C LEU A 68 15.04 13.12 12.18
N ASP A 69 14.52 12.98 13.40
CA ASP A 69 15.17 12.07 14.34
C ASP A 69 15.01 10.63 13.83
N SER A 70 16.11 9.88 13.78
CA SER A 70 16.11 8.46 13.44
C SER A 70 15.09 7.62 14.24
N ARG A 71 14.72 8.07 15.45
CA ARG A 71 13.67 7.47 16.30
C ARG A 71 12.28 7.67 15.71
N GLU A 72 12.00 8.83 15.11
CA GLU A 72 10.73 9.10 14.43
C GLU A 72 10.63 8.26 13.16
N GLY A 73 11.69 8.24 12.36
CA GLY A 73 11.75 7.35 11.18
C GLY A 73 11.60 5.88 11.57
N TYR A 74 12.22 5.44 12.68
CA TYR A 74 12.05 4.07 13.17
C TYR A 74 10.63 3.81 13.68
N ALA A 75 9.99 4.79 14.34
CA ALA A 75 8.60 4.68 14.77
C ALA A 75 7.66 4.47 13.58
N ASP A 76 7.92 5.11 12.44
CA ASP A 76 7.15 4.88 11.21
C ASP A 76 7.35 3.47 10.67
N LEU A 77 8.59 2.96 10.64
CA LEU A 77 8.86 1.57 10.26
C LEU A 77 8.09 0.59 11.17
N ALA A 78 8.12 0.83 12.49
CA ALA A 78 7.48 -0.03 13.47
C ALA A 78 5.95 0.02 13.38
N ASP A 79 5.36 1.21 13.25
CA ASP A 79 3.93 1.40 13.10
C ASP A 79 3.41 0.79 11.81
N PHE A 80 4.11 1.03 10.70
CA PHE A 80 3.76 0.41 9.42
C PHE A 80 3.81 -1.10 9.54
N THR A 81 4.92 -1.65 10.04
CA THR A 81 5.10 -3.09 10.22
C THR A 81 3.99 -3.69 11.09
N ALA A 82 3.64 -3.06 12.21
CA ALA A 82 2.59 -3.54 13.12
C ALA A 82 1.19 -3.55 12.47
N ARG A 83 0.94 -2.62 11.54
CA ARG A 83 -0.33 -2.50 10.79
C ARG A 83 -0.39 -3.44 9.58
N VAL A 84 0.71 -4.10 9.19
CA VAL A 84 0.70 -5.09 8.10
C VAL A 84 -0.19 -6.27 8.47
N ARG A 85 -1.16 -6.56 7.60
CA ARG A 85 -2.17 -7.60 7.84
C ARG A 85 -1.62 -9.00 7.60
N ASP A 86 -0.76 -9.18 6.59
CA ASP A 86 -0.10 -10.45 6.30
C ASP A 86 0.85 -10.85 7.44
N PRO A 87 0.61 -11.96 8.16
CA PRO A 87 1.48 -12.38 9.24
C PRO A 87 2.91 -12.73 8.80
N LYS A 88 3.09 -13.29 7.61
CA LYS A 88 4.39 -13.67 7.04
C LYS A 88 5.17 -12.42 6.62
N GLN A 89 4.55 -11.51 5.87
CA GLN A 89 5.22 -10.26 5.50
C GLN A 89 5.53 -9.41 6.73
N ARG A 90 4.60 -9.35 7.70
CA ARG A 90 4.84 -8.69 8.99
C ARG A 90 6.02 -9.29 9.72
N GLU A 91 6.10 -10.62 9.86
CA GLU A 91 7.24 -11.30 10.51
C GLU A 91 8.58 -10.98 9.80
N ILE A 92 8.58 -10.94 8.46
CA ILE A 92 9.75 -10.56 7.67
C ILE A 92 10.17 -9.11 7.98
N LEU A 93 9.23 -8.18 7.98
CA LEU A 93 9.49 -6.77 8.28
C LEU A 93 9.90 -6.55 9.74
N GLU A 94 9.28 -7.24 10.70
CA GLU A 94 9.67 -7.22 12.13
C GLU A 94 11.13 -7.63 12.29
N ARG A 95 11.56 -8.69 11.60
CA ARG A 95 12.96 -9.11 11.56
C ARG A 95 13.84 -8.07 10.85
N ALA A 96 13.36 -7.49 9.74
CA ALA A 96 14.10 -6.51 8.96
C ALA A 96 14.38 -5.22 9.75
N ILE A 97 13.47 -4.79 10.62
CA ILE A 97 13.66 -3.58 11.44
C ILE A 97 14.44 -3.86 12.73
N ALA A 98 14.61 -5.12 13.14
CA ALA A 98 15.27 -5.45 14.40
C ALA A 98 16.80 -5.22 14.36
N GLY A 99 17.30 -4.21 15.06
CA GLY A 99 18.74 -3.97 15.25
C GLY A 99 19.40 -3.08 14.17
N ARG A 100 20.73 -3.11 14.09
CA ARG A 100 21.50 -2.19 13.21
C ARG A 100 21.11 -2.36 11.73
N GLY A 101 21.03 -1.24 11.01
CA GLY A 101 20.68 -1.22 9.59
C GLY A 101 19.20 -1.47 9.29
N ALA A 102 18.30 -1.22 10.25
CA ALA A 102 16.85 -1.40 10.11
C ALA A 102 16.28 -0.79 8.83
N PHE A 103 16.56 0.50 8.57
CA PHE A 103 16.06 1.21 7.38
C PHE A 103 16.46 0.55 6.06
N ARG A 104 17.74 0.14 5.94
CA ARG A 104 18.23 -0.51 4.72
C ARG A 104 17.56 -1.86 4.53
N ARG A 105 17.60 -2.72 5.56
CA ARG A 105 17.02 -4.06 5.48
C ARG A 105 15.51 -4.05 5.27
N PHE A 106 14.80 -3.07 5.83
CA PHE A 106 13.39 -2.86 5.56
C PHE A 106 13.15 -2.52 4.09
N LYS A 107 13.89 -1.54 3.52
CA LYS A 107 13.81 -1.20 2.10
C LYS A 107 14.17 -2.39 1.20
N ASP A 108 15.18 -3.18 1.58
CA ASP A 108 15.58 -4.39 0.85
C ASP A 108 14.46 -5.44 0.88
N ALA A 109 13.84 -5.67 2.04
CA ALA A 109 12.72 -6.61 2.18
C ALA A 109 11.51 -6.21 1.32
N LEU A 110 11.24 -4.91 1.19
CA LEU A 110 10.17 -4.39 0.34
C LEU A 110 10.40 -4.62 -1.16
N LEU A 111 11.63 -4.89 -1.62
CA LEU A 111 11.88 -5.19 -3.03
C LEU A 111 11.19 -6.48 -3.50
N GLU A 112 10.95 -7.41 -2.57
CA GLU A 112 10.24 -8.66 -2.84
C GLU A 112 8.71 -8.50 -2.87
N TYR A 113 8.19 -7.34 -2.44
CA TYR A 113 6.75 -7.07 -2.28
C TYR A 113 6.37 -5.69 -2.85
N PRO A 114 6.20 -5.55 -4.18
CA PRO A 114 5.93 -4.26 -4.82
C PRO A 114 4.71 -3.51 -4.27
N ASP A 115 3.62 -4.21 -3.93
CA ASP A 115 2.42 -3.59 -3.36
C ASP A 115 2.66 -3.07 -1.94
N LEU A 116 3.36 -3.85 -1.12
CA LEU A 116 3.74 -3.46 0.23
C LEU A 116 4.72 -2.27 0.19
N ARG A 117 5.60 -2.24 -0.81
CA ARG A 117 6.50 -1.12 -1.09
C ARG A 117 5.73 0.14 -1.46
N ALA A 118 4.75 0.04 -2.35
CA ALA A 118 3.88 1.17 -2.72
C ALA A 118 3.06 1.67 -1.52
N ALA A 119 2.52 0.75 -0.71
CA ALA A 119 1.81 1.08 0.52
C ALA A 119 2.73 1.78 1.54
N TRP A 120 3.98 1.34 1.67
CA TRP A 120 4.98 2.00 2.51
C TRP A 120 5.24 3.44 2.07
N PHE A 121 5.48 3.70 0.79
CA PHE A 121 5.71 5.08 0.33
C PHE A 121 4.52 5.98 0.60
N LYS A 122 3.31 5.53 0.28
CA LYS A 122 2.10 6.30 0.59
C LYS A 122 1.94 6.60 2.09
N PHE A 123 2.26 5.62 2.94
CA PHE A 123 2.22 5.78 4.40
C PHE A 123 3.29 6.76 4.90
N HIS A 124 4.51 6.60 4.41
CA HIS A 124 5.66 7.39 4.80
C HIS A 124 5.54 8.85 4.34
N ASP A 125 5.19 9.07 3.07
CA ASP A 125 5.02 10.41 2.48
C ASP A 125 3.92 11.20 3.21
N ALA A 126 2.78 10.56 3.50
CA ALA A 126 1.70 11.21 4.23
C ALA A 126 2.10 11.60 5.66
N ARG A 127 2.94 10.80 6.35
CA ARG A 127 3.48 11.17 7.67
C ARG A 127 4.52 12.28 7.57
N LEU A 128 5.38 12.25 6.57
CA LEU A 128 6.35 13.32 6.30
C LEU A 128 5.67 14.67 6.04
N GLU A 129 4.66 14.70 5.17
CA GLU A 129 3.90 15.93 4.90
C GLU A 129 3.24 16.49 6.17
N ARG A 130 2.69 15.62 7.02
CA ARG A 130 2.11 16.04 8.30
C ARG A 130 3.18 16.68 9.20
N ARG A 131 4.36 16.06 9.33
CA ARG A 131 5.47 16.61 10.11
C ARG A 131 5.98 17.93 9.54
N ALA A 132 5.99 18.09 8.21
CA ALA A 132 6.34 19.35 7.56
C ALA A 132 5.38 20.47 7.96
N ILE A 133 4.08 20.19 7.96
CA ILE A 133 3.06 21.16 8.41
C ILE A 133 3.19 21.46 9.91
N GLU A 134 3.41 20.44 10.73
CA GLU A 134 3.62 20.59 12.18
C GLU A 134 4.87 21.43 12.48
N TRP A 135 5.99 21.18 11.79
CA TRP A 135 7.20 21.96 11.93
C TRP A 135 7.02 23.43 11.53
N LEU A 136 6.33 23.69 10.42
CA LEU A 136 5.99 25.05 9.98
C LEU A 136 5.12 25.78 11.02
N ARG A 137 4.14 25.08 11.59
CA ARG A 137 3.27 25.61 12.66
C ARG A 137 4.07 25.91 13.92
N ASP A 138 4.86 24.95 14.39
CA ASP A 138 5.63 25.05 15.65
C ASP A 138 6.73 26.11 15.55
N ALA A 139 7.27 26.35 14.35
CA ALA A 139 8.18 27.44 14.06
C ALA A 139 7.49 28.82 13.95
N GLY A 140 6.16 28.87 14.04
CA GLY A 140 5.34 30.08 13.90
C GLY A 140 5.38 30.67 12.49
N LEU A 141 5.62 29.84 11.47
CA LEU A 141 5.77 30.26 10.08
C LEU A 141 4.44 30.33 9.34
N VAL A 142 3.45 29.52 9.73
CA VAL A 142 2.11 29.46 9.11
C VAL A 142 1.01 29.67 10.14
N ASP A 143 -0.15 30.19 9.71
CA ASP A 143 -1.32 30.39 10.58
C ASP A 143 -1.79 29.09 11.23
N GLU A 144 -2.03 29.14 12.55
CA GLU A 144 -2.44 27.98 13.36
C GLU A 144 -3.66 27.29 12.75
N LYS A 145 -4.68 28.06 12.36
CA LYS A 145 -5.91 27.50 11.80
C LYS A 145 -5.70 26.95 10.40
N ALA A 146 -4.78 27.54 9.63
CA ALA A 146 -4.41 27.01 8.31
C ALA A 146 -3.69 25.66 8.45
N ALA A 147 -2.75 25.55 9.39
CA ALA A 147 -2.07 24.29 9.70
C ALA A 147 -3.05 23.22 10.19
N GLU A 148 -3.94 23.56 11.13
CA GLU A 148 -4.98 22.63 11.63
C GLU A 148 -5.87 22.11 10.49
N ARG A 149 -6.33 22.99 9.58
CA ARG A 149 -7.12 22.57 8.41
C ARG A 149 -6.33 21.65 7.48
N ALA A 150 -5.06 21.97 7.23
CA ALA A 150 -4.20 21.17 6.36
C ALA A 150 -3.91 19.78 6.96
N LEU A 151 -3.73 19.70 8.27
CA LEU A 151 -3.57 18.44 9.01
C LEU A 151 -4.87 17.63 9.05
N ALA A 152 -6.02 18.28 9.20
CA ALA A 152 -7.33 17.61 9.14
C ALA A 152 -7.60 17.00 7.76
N GLY A 153 -7.11 17.62 6.68
CA GLY A 153 -7.16 17.09 5.32
C GLY A 153 -6.16 15.97 5.03
N ARG A 154 -5.21 15.72 5.94
CA ARG A 154 -4.15 14.70 5.83
C ARG A 154 -4.15 13.81 7.07
N PRO A 155 -5.15 12.95 7.28
CA PRO A 155 -5.18 12.07 8.45
C PRO A 155 -3.92 11.17 8.51
N ASP A 156 -3.58 10.65 9.71
CA ASP A 156 -2.54 9.60 9.80
C ASP A 156 -2.94 8.45 8.87
N PRO A 157 -2.11 8.07 7.90
CA PRO A 157 -2.48 7.07 6.92
C PRO A 157 -2.81 5.73 7.58
N GLU A 158 -4.00 5.23 7.29
CA GLU A 158 -4.29 3.81 7.45
C GLU A 158 -3.55 3.04 6.35
N ILE A 159 -3.04 1.84 6.66
CA ILE A 159 -2.58 0.95 5.60
C ILE A 159 -3.82 0.55 4.79
N PRO A 160 -3.86 0.80 3.46
CA PRO A 160 -5.03 0.52 2.63
C PRO A 160 -5.53 -0.92 2.84
N GLU A 161 -6.85 -1.10 2.90
CA GLU A 161 -7.42 -2.44 2.74
C GLU A 161 -7.00 -2.98 1.37
N GLY A 162 -6.24 -4.07 1.36
CA GLY A 162 -5.68 -4.65 0.13
C GLY A 162 -4.15 -4.66 0.06
N ALA A 163 -3.43 -3.93 0.92
CA ALA A 163 -1.99 -4.15 1.15
C ALA A 163 -1.74 -5.31 2.15
N GLY A 164 -2.57 -6.34 2.07
CA GLY A 164 -2.41 -7.61 2.79
C GLY A 164 -1.76 -8.67 1.90
N PRO A 165 -1.71 -9.95 2.33
CA PRO A 165 -1.35 -11.02 1.43
C PRO A 165 -2.29 -10.98 0.23
N PHE A 166 -1.80 -11.43 -0.93
CA PHE A 166 -2.67 -12.04 -1.92
C PHE A 166 -3.52 -13.11 -1.22
N ASP A 167 -4.77 -12.80 -0.91
CA ASP A 167 -5.70 -13.70 -0.24
C ASP A 167 -6.66 -14.27 -1.27
N ALA A 168 -6.22 -15.36 -1.92
CA ALA A 168 -7.01 -16.09 -2.89
C ALA A 168 -8.40 -16.49 -2.34
N ARG A 169 -8.52 -16.68 -1.02
CA ARG A 169 -9.80 -17.03 -0.38
C ARG A 169 -10.71 -15.82 -0.27
N ALA A 170 -10.18 -14.64 0.04
CA ALA A 170 -10.94 -13.39 0.03
C ALA A 170 -11.40 -13.03 -1.40
N ILE A 171 -10.52 -13.19 -2.39
CA ILE A 171 -10.88 -12.99 -3.81
C ILE A 171 -11.95 -13.99 -4.23
N ALA A 172 -11.78 -15.28 -3.89
CA ALA A 172 -12.80 -16.30 -4.14
C ALA A 172 -14.14 -15.98 -3.47
N HIS A 173 -14.13 -15.40 -2.27
CA HIS A 173 -15.32 -14.94 -1.57
C HIS A 173 -16.00 -13.78 -2.28
N ALA A 174 -15.24 -12.77 -2.73
CA ALA A 174 -15.77 -11.67 -3.51
C ALA A 174 -16.41 -12.14 -4.83
N VAL A 175 -15.75 -13.08 -5.53
CA VAL A 175 -16.32 -13.73 -6.72
C VAL A 175 -17.60 -14.47 -6.36
N ALA A 176 -17.63 -15.23 -5.26
CA ALA A 176 -18.82 -15.96 -4.83
C ALA A 176 -20.01 -15.04 -4.53
N VAL A 177 -19.76 -13.87 -3.93
CA VAL A 177 -20.79 -12.84 -3.68
C VAL A 177 -21.39 -12.35 -5.00
N ASP A 178 -20.55 -12.00 -5.97
CA ASP A 178 -21.01 -11.51 -7.27
C ASP A 178 -21.73 -12.60 -8.09
N LEU A 179 -21.22 -13.82 -8.07
CA LEU A 179 -21.87 -14.98 -8.68
C LEU A 179 -23.25 -15.22 -8.06
N ARG A 180 -23.39 -15.02 -6.75
CA ARG A 180 -24.68 -15.17 -6.06
C ARG A 180 -25.70 -14.13 -6.49
N ALA A 181 -25.26 -12.93 -6.88
CA ALA A 181 -26.14 -11.90 -7.42
C ALA A 181 -26.76 -12.31 -8.77
N ILE A 182 -26.01 -12.98 -9.65
CA ILE A 182 -26.49 -13.38 -10.98
C ILE A 182 -27.21 -14.73 -10.99
N TYR A 183 -26.77 -15.70 -10.18
CA TYR A 183 -27.32 -17.06 -10.17
C TYR A 183 -28.40 -17.26 -9.09
N ARG A 184 -28.43 -16.42 -8.05
CA ARG A 184 -29.43 -16.47 -6.96
C ARG A 184 -29.56 -17.88 -6.39
N SER A 185 -30.76 -18.45 -6.39
CA SER A 185 -31.05 -19.79 -5.88
C SER A 185 -30.41 -20.92 -6.69
N ARG A 186 -29.97 -20.66 -7.93
CA ARG A 186 -29.24 -21.64 -8.74
C ARG A 186 -27.83 -21.86 -8.21
N LEU A 187 -27.20 -20.89 -7.55
CA LEU A 187 -25.87 -21.08 -6.98
C LEU A 187 -25.96 -21.87 -5.67
N ARG A 188 -25.48 -23.11 -5.70
CA ARG A 188 -25.45 -23.98 -4.52
C ARG A 188 -24.24 -23.73 -3.64
N LYS A 189 -23.05 -23.64 -4.26
CA LYS A 189 -21.77 -23.43 -3.55
C LYS A 189 -20.69 -22.98 -4.50
N VAL A 190 -19.70 -22.30 -3.95
CA VAL A 190 -18.41 -22.02 -4.60
C VAL A 190 -17.34 -22.71 -3.77
N VAL A 191 -16.39 -23.35 -4.44
CA VAL A 191 -15.26 -24.04 -3.80
C VAL A 191 -13.98 -23.55 -4.44
N LEU A 192 -13.06 -23.01 -3.64
CA LEU A 192 -11.70 -22.74 -4.07
C LEU A 192 -10.95 -24.07 -4.14
N PHE A 193 -10.33 -24.38 -5.27
CA PHE A 193 -9.49 -25.55 -5.43
C PHE A 193 -8.15 -25.15 -6.06
N GLY A 194 -7.34 -26.14 -6.45
CA GLY A 194 -6.04 -25.85 -7.06
C GLY A 194 -4.96 -25.53 -6.02
N SER A 195 -3.91 -24.83 -6.44
CA SER A 195 -2.70 -24.63 -5.64
C SER A 195 -2.96 -23.84 -4.35
N TRP A 196 -3.86 -22.85 -4.41
CA TRP A 196 -4.24 -22.05 -3.24
C TRP A 196 -4.99 -22.86 -2.18
N ALA A 197 -5.77 -23.87 -2.58
CA ALA A 197 -6.44 -24.77 -1.62
C ALA A 197 -5.47 -25.79 -1.00
N ARG A 198 -4.45 -26.22 -1.74
CA ARG A 198 -3.43 -27.18 -1.26
C ARG A 198 -2.32 -26.55 -0.42
N GLY A 199 -2.14 -25.23 -0.52
CA GLY A 199 -1.08 -24.49 0.18
C GLY A 199 0.29 -24.58 -0.51
N ASP A 200 0.33 -24.96 -1.80
CA ASP A 200 1.54 -25.05 -2.62
C ASP A 200 1.60 -23.98 -3.74
N ALA A 201 0.81 -22.90 -3.60
CA ALA A 201 0.72 -21.82 -4.58
C ALA A 201 1.95 -20.89 -4.63
N HIS A 202 2.26 -20.43 -5.84
CA HIS A 202 3.20 -19.35 -6.14
C HIS A 202 2.42 -18.03 -6.36
N PRO A 203 3.01 -16.84 -6.15
CA PRO A 203 2.35 -15.55 -6.41
C PRO A 203 1.68 -15.39 -7.78
N GLU A 204 2.19 -16.06 -8.82
CA GLU A 204 1.62 -16.04 -10.18
C GLU A 204 0.56 -17.15 -10.41
N SER A 205 0.20 -17.92 -9.38
CA SER A 205 -0.75 -19.03 -9.54
C SER A 205 -2.18 -18.52 -9.71
N ASP A 206 -2.87 -19.07 -10.71
CA ASP A 206 -4.29 -18.86 -10.94
C ASP A 206 -5.15 -19.19 -9.71
N ILE A 207 -6.27 -18.47 -9.56
CA ILE A 207 -7.33 -18.78 -8.60
C ILE A 207 -8.36 -19.66 -9.28
N ASP A 208 -8.37 -20.96 -8.94
CA ASP A 208 -9.30 -21.93 -9.52
C ASP A 208 -10.57 -22.10 -8.68
N LEU A 209 -11.73 -21.79 -9.26
CA LEU A 209 -13.04 -21.88 -8.60
C LEU A 209 -13.92 -22.97 -9.19
N LEU A 210 -14.50 -23.80 -8.35
CA LEU A 210 -15.57 -24.71 -8.73
C LEU A 210 -16.91 -24.09 -8.36
N VAL A 211 -17.73 -23.81 -9.37
CA VAL A 211 -19.03 -23.16 -9.21
C VAL A 211 -20.11 -24.22 -9.36
N VAL A 212 -20.74 -24.59 -8.24
CA VAL A 212 -21.76 -25.63 -8.25
C VAL A 212 -23.13 -24.98 -8.37
N LEU A 213 -23.81 -25.29 -9.47
CA LEU A 213 -25.14 -24.83 -9.79
C LEU A 213 -26.16 -25.96 -9.58
N ASP A 214 -27.43 -25.63 -9.41
CA ASP A 214 -28.51 -26.63 -9.34
C ASP A 214 -28.59 -27.50 -10.61
N HIS A 215 -28.38 -26.90 -11.78
CA HIS A 215 -28.21 -27.54 -13.08
C HIS A 215 -27.26 -26.73 -13.98
N VAL A 216 -26.60 -27.44 -14.90
CA VAL A 216 -25.74 -26.89 -15.95
C VAL A 216 -26.11 -27.59 -17.26
N ASP A 217 -26.75 -26.86 -18.18
CA ASP A 217 -27.13 -27.41 -19.49
C ASP A 217 -25.98 -27.30 -20.50
N ASP A 218 -25.25 -26.18 -20.44
CA ASP A 218 -24.11 -25.88 -21.31
C ASP A 218 -23.01 -25.18 -20.50
N GLN A 219 -21.91 -25.90 -20.27
CA GLN A 219 -20.76 -25.35 -19.54
C GLN A 219 -20.16 -24.12 -20.21
N VAL A 220 -20.13 -24.07 -21.55
CA VAL A 220 -19.57 -22.93 -22.29
C VAL A 220 -20.45 -21.70 -22.11
N ALA A 221 -21.77 -21.89 -22.11
CA ALA A 221 -22.70 -20.79 -21.84
C ALA A 221 -22.54 -20.25 -20.42
N GLU A 222 -22.38 -21.14 -19.41
CA GLU A 222 -22.18 -20.69 -18.03
C GLU A 222 -20.83 -20.01 -17.83
N ILE A 223 -19.74 -20.49 -18.46
CA ILE A 223 -18.42 -19.81 -18.47
C ILE A 223 -18.55 -18.41 -19.08
N LYS A 224 -19.24 -18.25 -20.22
CA LYS A 224 -19.46 -16.93 -20.83
C LYS A 224 -20.27 -16.01 -19.91
N ARG A 225 -21.28 -16.52 -19.23
CA ARG A 225 -22.12 -15.75 -18.30
C ARG A 225 -21.34 -15.23 -17.10
N MET A 226 -20.43 -16.02 -16.54
CA MET A 226 -19.56 -15.58 -15.43
C MET A 226 -18.35 -14.77 -15.90
N GLY A 227 -18.05 -14.78 -17.20
CA GLY A 227 -16.82 -14.21 -17.77
C GLY A 227 -16.55 -12.75 -17.40
N GLU A 228 -17.55 -11.88 -17.39
CA GLU A 228 -17.37 -10.47 -16.99
C GLU A 228 -16.96 -10.32 -15.52
N ILE A 229 -17.58 -11.10 -14.62
CA ILE A 229 -17.25 -11.11 -13.20
C ILE A 229 -15.82 -11.63 -13.01
N LEU A 230 -15.49 -12.78 -13.60
CA LEU A 230 -14.17 -13.39 -13.48
C LEU A 230 -13.08 -12.49 -14.05
N TYR A 231 -13.32 -11.87 -15.21
CA TYR A 231 -12.38 -10.97 -15.85
C TYR A 231 -12.10 -9.73 -15.00
N ARG A 232 -13.15 -9.10 -14.47
CA ARG A 232 -13.01 -7.95 -13.56
C ARG A 232 -12.20 -8.32 -12.32
N HIS A 233 -12.55 -9.42 -11.64
CA HIS A 233 -11.76 -9.90 -10.49
C HIS A 233 -10.33 -10.28 -10.86
N SER A 234 -10.10 -10.75 -12.09
CA SER A 234 -8.74 -11.06 -12.54
C SER A 234 -7.90 -9.79 -12.71
N LEU A 235 -8.47 -8.75 -13.32
CA LEU A 235 -7.80 -7.46 -13.50
C LEU A 235 -7.58 -6.73 -12.18
N ASP A 236 -8.60 -6.69 -11.32
CA ASP A 236 -8.56 -5.95 -10.05
C ASP A 236 -7.54 -6.54 -9.06
N ASN A 237 -7.16 -7.81 -9.23
CA ASN A 237 -6.26 -8.53 -8.33
C ASN A 237 -4.97 -9.03 -9.00
N ASP A 238 -4.70 -8.59 -10.23
CA ASP A 238 -3.52 -8.96 -11.05
C ASP A 238 -3.21 -10.48 -11.06
N THR A 239 -4.27 -11.31 -11.19
CA THR A 239 -4.19 -12.77 -11.15
C THR A 239 -5.28 -13.38 -12.02
N LEU A 240 -5.06 -14.53 -12.65
CA LEU A 240 -6.12 -15.18 -13.41
C LEU A 240 -7.11 -15.87 -12.46
N VAL A 241 -8.37 -15.41 -12.46
CA VAL A 241 -9.47 -16.10 -11.79
C VAL A 241 -10.19 -17.00 -12.80
N SER A 242 -10.03 -18.31 -12.63
CA SER A 242 -10.66 -19.33 -13.46
C SER A 242 -11.86 -19.94 -12.74
N ALA A 243 -12.86 -20.41 -13.51
CA ALA A 243 -13.99 -21.10 -12.92
C ALA A 243 -14.46 -22.30 -13.76
N LEU A 244 -14.82 -23.38 -13.06
CA LEU A 244 -15.40 -24.59 -13.60
C LEU A 244 -16.86 -24.73 -13.11
N PRO A 245 -17.87 -24.44 -13.96
CA PRO A 245 -19.27 -24.68 -13.61
C PRO A 245 -19.60 -26.17 -13.65
N VAL A 246 -20.24 -26.68 -12.60
CA VAL A 246 -20.75 -28.05 -12.52
C VAL A 246 -22.13 -28.09 -11.90
N SER A 247 -22.94 -29.09 -12.26
CA SER A 247 -24.22 -29.31 -11.58
C SER A 247 -24.04 -29.92 -10.20
N GLU A 248 -25.05 -29.77 -9.34
CA GLU A 248 -25.11 -30.39 -8.02
C GLU A 248 -25.03 -31.92 -8.11
N ALA A 249 -25.63 -32.49 -9.15
CA ALA A 249 -25.58 -33.93 -9.45
C ALA A 249 -24.15 -34.40 -9.76
N GLU A 250 -23.41 -33.67 -10.62
CA GLU A 250 -22.02 -33.96 -10.95
C GLU A 250 -21.10 -33.78 -9.74
N PHE A 251 -21.32 -32.73 -8.94
CA PHE A 251 -20.57 -32.54 -7.70
C PHE A 251 -20.80 -33.69 -6.71
N ALA A 252 -22.02 -34.22 -6.61
CA ALA A 252 -22.34 -35.34 -5.74
C ALA A 252 -21.70 -36.66 -6.22
N ARG A 253 -21.55 -36.83 -7.53
CA ARG A 253 -21.02 -38.05 -8.17
C ARG A 253 -19.94 -37.69 -9.20
N PRO A 254 -18.75 -37.27 -8.76
CA PRO A 254 -17.72 -36.80 -9.67
C PRO A 254 -17.12 -37.94 -10.48
N THR A 255 -17.09 -37.77 -11.80
CA THR A 255 -16.58 -38.79 -12.75
C THR A 255 -15.22 -38.42 -13.33
N TRP A 256 -14.81 -37.15 -13.28
CA TRP A 256 -13.57 -36.68 -13.90
C TRP A 256 -12.51 -36.29 -12.86
N PRO A 257 -11.22 -36.55 -13.12
CA PRO A 257 -10.16 -36.38 -12.11
C PRO A 257 -10.08 -35.00 -11.46
N ALA A 258 -10.31 -33.92 -12.22
CA ALA A 258 -10.26 -32.56 -11.69
C ALA A 258 -11.35 -32.30 -10.64
N LEU A 259 -12.58 -32.78 -10.88
CA LEU A 259 -13.70 -32.62 -9.96
C LEU A 259 -13.56 -33.51 -8.72
N ILE A 260 -12.98 -34.71 -8.87
CA ILE A 260 -12.65 -35.60 -7.74
C ILE A 260 -11.67 -34.89 -6.79
N ARG A 261 -10.60 -34.31 -7.34
CA ARG A 261 -9.60 -33.56 -6.55
C ARG A 261 -10.19 -32.30 -5.93
N ALA A 262 -10.89 -31.49 -6.71
CA ALA A 262 -11.54 -30.27 -6.22
C ALA A 262 -12.53 -30.55 -5.07
N ARG A 263 -13.22 -31.68 -5.09
CA ARG A 263 -14.11 -32.09 -4.00
C ARG A 263 -13.36 -32.60 -2.77
N ALA A 264 -12.23 -33.27 -2.95
CA ALA A 264 -11.44 -33.84 -1.85
C ALA A 264 -10.59 -32.78 -1.12
N GLU A 265 -10.03 -31.84 -1.86
CA GLU A 265 -9.03 -30.88 -1.38
C GLU A 265 -9.54 -29.44 -1.35
N GLY A 266 -10.69 -29.17 -1.96
CA GLY A 266 -11.21 -27.81 -2.10
C GLY A 266 -11.77 -27.22 -0.81
N LEU A 267 -11.63 -25.91 -0.69
CA LEU A 267 -12.11 -25.10 0.42
C LEU A 267 -13.45 -24.48 0.06
N ALA A 268 -14.50 -24.77 0.84
CA ALA A 268 -15.80 -24.14 0.65
C ALA A 268 -15.71 -22.63 0.93
N ILE A 269 -16.28 -21.85 0.02
CA ILE A 269 -16.36 -20.39 0.10
C ILE A 269 -17.80 -20.02 0.48
N GLY A 270 -17.95 -19.39 1.65
CA GLY A 270 -19.24 -18.95 2.21
C GLY A 270 -19.82 -17.79 1.43
#